data_AF-A0A7W1CY55-F1
#
_entry.id   AF-A0A7W1CY55-F1
#
_cell.length_a   1.000
_cell.length_b   1.000
_cell.length_c   1.000
_cell.angle_alpha   90.00
_cell.angle_beta   90.00
_cell.angle_gamma   90.00
#
_symmetry.space_group_name_H-M   'P 1'
#
loop_
_entity.id
_entity.type
_entity.pdbx_description
1 polymer ?
#
loop_
_entity_poly.entity_id
_entity_poly.type
_entity_poly.pdbx_seq_one_letter_code
_entity_poly.pdbx_strand_id
1 'polypeptide(L)'
;MGNRRVALKPHASKIRQWVEEGRGDTWIAQELNTTPSSVQSFRSRNSIYRRDPVRRGQLSEHPAVLDETEVGIVLRTDAKDSEVFDREWRHYLRGSPEDLQVVITQDRIYVEKVR
;
A
#
# COMPACT_ATOMS: atom_id res chain seq x y z
N MET A 1 -27.58 -9.86 13.80
CA MET A 1 -27.70 -10.56 12.50
C MET A 1 -26.54 -11.52 12.37
N GLY A 2 -26.81 -12.82 12.25
CA GLY A 2 -25.75 -13.85 12.28
C GLY A 2 -24.89 -13.81 11.02
N ASN A 3 -23.61 -13.52 11.17
CA ASN A 3 -22.64 -13.59 10.08
C ASN A 3 -22.59 -15.02 9.54
N ARG A 4 -23.07 -15.21 8.31
CA ARG A 4 -22.86 -16.45 7.56
C ARG A 4 -21.35 -16.64 7.43
N ARG A 5 -20.80 -17.64 8.14
CA ARG A 5 -19.37 -17.96 8.08
C ARG A 5 -19.04 -18.49 6.69
N VAL A 6 -18.57 -17.62 5.80
CA VAL A 6 -17.99 -18.01 4.51
C VAL A 6 -16.67 -18.72 4.78
N ALA A 7 -16.50 -19.91 4.20
CA ALA A 7 -15.23 -20.62 4.26
C ALA A 7 -14.20 -19.90 3.38
N LEU A 8 -13.12 -19.39 3.98
CA LEU A 8 -12.09 -18.64 3.25
C LEU A 8 -11.05 -19.53 2.53
N LYS A 9 -10.95 -20.81 2.93
CA LYS A 9 -9.98 -21.76 2.39
C LYS A 9 -10.05 -21.93 0.85
N PRO A 10 -11.23 -22.03 0.21
CA PRO A 10 -11.33 -22.10 -1.25
C PRO A 10 -10.85 -20.82 -1.96
N HIS A 11 -10.85 -19.68 -1.26
CA HIS A 11 -10.46 -18.38 -1.81
C HIS A 11 -8.99 -18.02 -1.53
N ALA A 12 -8.20 -18.94 -0.99
CA ALA A 12 -6.81 -18.67 -0.57
C ALA A 12 -5.94 -18.06 -1.68
N SER A 13 -6.02 -18.61 -2.89
CA SER A 13 -5.26 -18.09 -4.05
C SER A 13 -5.72 -16.70 -4.45
N LYS A 14 -7.04 -16.44 -4.45
CA LYS A 14 -7.62 -15.13 -4.78
C LYS A 14 -7.25 -14.07 -3.74
N ILE A 15 -7.31 -14.42 -2.46
CA ILE A 15 -6.88 -13.56 -1.34
C ILE A 15 -5.38 -13.22 -1.49
N ARG A 16 -4.53 -14.20 -1.82
CA ARG A 16 -3.10 -13.95 -2.04
C ARG A 16 -2.87 -12.97 -3.20
N GLN A 17 -3.54 -13.18 -4.34
CA GLN A 17 -3.46 -12.27 -5.49
C GLN A 17 -3.87 -10.85 -5.10
N TRP A 18 -5.03 -10.67 -4.45
CA TRP A 18 -5.51 -9.35 -4.04
C TRP A 18 -4.58 -8.66 -3.03
N VAL A 19 -3.99 -9.43 -2.11
CA VAL A 19 -2.99 -8.92 -1.17
C VAL A 19 -1.72 -8.48 -1.90
N GLU A 20 -1.32 -9.18 -2.95
CA GLU A 20 -0.18 -8.79 -3.81
C GLU A 20 -0.47 -7.56 -4.66
N GLU A 21 -1.73 -7.36 -5.05
CA GLU A 21 -2.26 -6.16 -5.72
C GLU A 21 -2.52 -4.98 -4.75
N GLY A 22 -2.15 -5.12 -3.47
CA GLY A 22 -2.27 -4.06 -2.47
C GLY A 22 -3.68 -3.87 -1.89
N ARG A 23 -4.63 -4.77 -2.17
CA ARG A 23 -5.99 -4.67 -1.60
C ARG A 23 -6.00 -4.90 -0.08
N GLY A 24 -6.73 -4.04 0.63
CA GLY A 24 -6.90 -4.10 2.09
C GLY A 24 -7.88 -5.17 2.56
N ASP A 25 -7.83 -5.53 3.85
CA ASP A 25 -8.71 -6.56 4.42
C ASP A 25 -10.19 -6.13 4.39
N THR A 26 -10.49 -4.83 4.48
CA THR A 26 -11.85 -4.30 4.37
C THR A 26 -12.46 -4.56 2.99
N TRP A 27 -11.69 -4.32 1.93
CA TRP A 27 -12.12 -4.57 0.56
C TRP A 27 -12.30 -6.06 0.30
N ILE A 28 -11.32 -6.90 0.69
CA ILE A 28 -11.40 -8.36 0.54
C ILE A 28 -12.60 -8.93 1.32
N ALA A 29 -12.91 -8.35 2.48
CA ALA A 29 -14.04 -8.79 3.29
C ALA A 29 -15.39 -8.50 2.62
N GLN A 30 -15.53 -7.34 1.97
CA GLN A 30 -16.71 -7.00 1.17
C GLN A 30 -16.89 -8.00 0.01
N GLU A 31 -15.82 -8.25 -0.75
CA GLU A 31 -15.83 -9.17 -1.90
C GLU A 31 -16.20 -10.62 -1.53
N LEU A 32 -15.78 -11.08 -0.35
CA LEU A 32 -16.03 -12.45 0.11
C LEU A 32 -17.22 -12.55 1.07
N ASN A 33 -17.95 -11.46 1.28
CA ASN A 33 -19.07 -11.36 2.22
C ASN A 33 -18.72 -11.92 3.61
N THR A 34 -17.61 -11.43 4.16
CA THR A 34 -17.05 -11.81 5.47
C THR A 34 -16.65 -10.57 6.27
N THR A 35 -15.93 -10.75 7.40
CA THR A 35 -15.41 -9.63 8.18
C THR A 35 -13.92 -9.38 7.94
N PRO A 36 -13.44 -8.13 8.06
CA PRO A 36 -12.01 -7.81 7.94
C PRO A 36 -11.16 -8.62 8.91
N SER A 37 -11.63 -8.84 10.14
CA SER A 37 -10.96 -9.65 11.17
C SER A 37 -10.82 -11.12 10.75
N SER A 38 -11.80 -11.66 10.03
CA SER A 38 -11.75 -13.04 9.51
C SER A 38 -10.71 -13.17 8.39
N VAL A 39 -10.66 -12.17 7.50
CA VAL A 39 -9.64 -12.08 6.43
C VAL A 39 -8.24 -11.96 7.03
N GLN A 40 -8.04 -11.05 8.00
CA GLN A 40 -6.76 -10.85 8.68
C GLN A 40 -6.30 -12.15 9.38
N SER A 41 -7.19 -12.77 10.16
CA SER A 41 -6.90 -14.04 10.85
C SER A 41 -6.54 -15.15 9.87
N PHE A 42 -7.30 -15.25 8.77
CA PHE A 42 -7.02 -16.23 7.72
C PHE A 42 -5.65 -15.98 7.07
N ARG A 43 -5.36 -14.73 6.70
CA ARG A 43 -4.06 -14.36 6.12
C ARG A 43 -2.90 -14.71 7.04
N SER A 44 -3.00 -14.35 8.32
CA SER A 44 -1.96 -14.65 9.31
C SER A 44 -1.70 -16.15 9.46
N ARG A 45 -2.75 -16.99 9.45
CA ARG A 45 -2.62 -18.46 9.58
C ARG A 45 -2.09 -19.14 8.32
N ASN A 46 -2.21 -18.50 7.17
CA ASN A 46 -1.80 -19.05 5.86
C ASN A 46 -0.54 -18.38 5.30
N SER A 47 0.18 -17.62 6.12
CA SER A 47 1.38 -16.87 5.72
C SER A 47 1.16 -15.96 4.50
N ILE A 48 -0.04 -15.36 4.40
CA ILE A 48 -0.40 -14.40 3.34
C ILE A 48 -0.13 -12.99 3.86
N TYR A 49 1.15 -12.64 3.87
CA TYR A 49 1.58 -11.31 4.25
C TYR A 49 1.38 -10.34 3.09
N ARG A 50 0.97 -9.10 3.42
CA ARG A 50 1.10 -8.02 2.45
C ARG A 50 2.58 -7.91 2.15
N ARG A 51 2.94 -7.98 0.87
CA ARG A 51 4.27 -7.56 0.46
C ARG A 51 4.28 -6.06 0.76
N ASP A 52 4.95 -5.68 1.83
CA ASP A 52 5.21 -4.27 2.07
C ASP A 52 5.94 -3.78 0.80
N PRO A 53 5.39 -2.81 0.03
CA PRO A 53 6.08 -2.28 -1.15
C PRO A 53 7.52 -1.89 -0.81
N VAL A 54 7.72 -1.48 0.44
CA VAL A 54 8.95 -1.09 1.10
C VAL A 54 10.03 -2.20 1.13
N ARG A 55 9.69 -3.49 1.00
CA ARG A 55 10.66 -4.60 1.11
C ARG A 55 11.24 -5.12 -0.20
N ARG A 56 10.93 -4.52 -1.35
CA ARG A 56 11.65 -4.79 -2.62
C ARG A 56 12.65 -3.67 -2.90
N GLY A 57 13.78 -3.69 -2.19
CA GLY A 57 14.88 -2.74 -2.40
C GLY A 57 15.51 -2.26 -1.11
N GLN A 58 16.51 -1.39 -1.24
CA GLN A 58 17.10 -0.68 -0.10
C GLN A 58 16.06 0.31 0.43
N LEU A 59 15.73 0.18 1.72
CA LEU A 59 14.78 1.04 2.41
C LEU A 59 15.49 2.32 2.88
N SER A 60 14.90 3.47 2.55
CA SER A 60 15.28 4.78 3.09
C SER A 60 14.06 5.41 3.75
N GLU A 61 14.14 5.67 5.06
CA GLU A 61 13.07 6.27 5.85
C GLU A 61 13.46 7.69 6.25
N HIS A 62 12.50 8.60 6.15
CA HIS A 62 12.75 10.03 6.30
C HIS A 62 11.60 10.69 7.06
N PRO A 63 11.88 11.54 8.06
CA PRO A 63 10.86 12.38 8.66
C PRO A 63 10.15 13.20 7.59
N ALA A 64 8.84 13.37 7.75
CA ALA A 64 8.02 14.14 6.82
C ALA A 64 6.94 14.94 7.54
N VAL A 65 6.60 16.08 6.96
CA VAL A 65 5.45 16.91 7.34
C VAL A 65 4.63 17.18 6.09
N LEU A 66 3.31 17.06 6.22
CA LEU A 66 2.36 17.50 5.20
C LEU A 66 2.06 18.98 5.40
N ASP A 67 2.18 19.75 4.32
CA ASP A 67 1.83 21.17 4.29
C ASP A 67 0.74 21.39 3.24
N GLU A 68 -0.28 22.17 3.59
CA GLU A 68 -1.37 22.53 2.68
C GLU A 68 -1.05 23.87 2.02
N THR A 69 -1.20 23.92 0.69
CA THR A 69 -0.91 25.11 -0.11
C THR A 69 -2.09 25.40 -1.04
N GLU A 70 -2.10 26.58 -1.65
CA GLU A 70 -3.15 26.97 -2.61
C GLU A 70 -3.26 26.05 -3.82
N VAL A 71 -2.18 25.34 -4.16
CA VAL A 71 -2.10 24.45 -5.33
C VAL A 71 -2.19 22.96 -4.97
N GLY A 72 -2.32 22.62 -3.68
CA GLY A 72 -2.43 21.25 -3.20
C GLY A 72 -1.56 20.95 -1.98
N ILE A 73 -1.27 19.65 -1.76
CA ILE A 73 -0.53 19.16 -0.60
C ILE A 73 0.94 18.98 -0.96
N VAL A 74 1.84 19.49 -0.13
CA VAL A 74 3.28 19.30 -0.24
C VAL A 74 3.77 18.40 0.88
N LEU A 75 4.46 17.31 0.52
CA LEU A 75 5.21 16.49 1.47
C LEU A 75 6.63 17.04 1.59
N ARG A 76 6.95 17.67 2.73
CA ARG A 76 8.31 18.13 3.03
C ARG A 76 9.06 17.05 3.79
N THR A 77 10.24 16.69 3.31
CA THR A 77 11.06 15.61 3.85
C THR A 77 12.55 15.85 3.50
N ASP A 78 13.46 15.21 4.25
CA ASP A 78 14.89 15.16 3.95
C ASP A 78 15.28 14.02 3.00
N ALA A 79 14.31 13.30 2.44
CA ALA A 79 14.54 12.18 1.51
C ALA A 79 15.45 12.49 0.32
N LYS A 80 15.51 13.76 -0.11
CA LYS A 80 16.41 14.24 -1.18
C LYS A 80 17.90 13.97 -0.89
N ASP A 81 18.27 13.80 0.37
CA ASP A 81 19.65 13.57 0.81
C ASP A 81 19.99 12.07 0.83
N SER A 82 19.03 11.18 0.53
CA SER A 82 19.26 9.74 0.44
C SER A 82 19.81 9.29 -0.90
N GLU A 83 20.72 8.32 -0.88
CA GLU A 83 21.24 7.66 -2.09
C GLU A 83 20.13 6.96 -2.88
N VAL A 84 19.13 6.40 -2.19
CA VAL A 84 17.99 5.75 -2.83
C VAL A 84 17.18 6.76 -3.65
N PHE A 85 16.85 7.92 -3.07
CA PHE A 85 16.14 8.97 -3.79
C PHE A 85 16.98 9.51 -4.95
N ASP A 86 18.27 9.77 -4.70
CA ASP A 86 19.20 10.31 -5.70
C ASP A 86 19.26 9.44 -6.96
N ARG A 87 19.44 8.12 -6.77
CA ARG A 87 19.63 7.17 -7.86
C ARG A 87 18.32 6.76 -8.53
N GLU A 88 17.28 6.51 -7.75
CA GLU A 88 16.08 5.83 -8.23
C GLU A 88 14.90 6.78 -8.48
N TRP A 89 14.88 7.97 -7.88
CA TRP A 89 13.69 8.83 -7.86
C TRP A 89 13.91 10.26 -8.36
N ARG A 90 15.15 10.79 -8.28
CA ARG A 90 15.47 12.19 -8.63
C ARG A 90 14.95 12.60 -10.02
N HIS A 91 14.97 11.68 -10.98
CA HIS A 91 14.53 11.95 -12.35
C HIS A 91 13.00 12.13 -12.52
N TYR A 92 12.19 11.76 -11.54
CA TYR A 92 10.74 12.04 -11.57
C TYR A 92 10.38 13.43 -11.05
N LEU A 93 11.34 14.18 -10.48
CA LEU A 93 11.09 15.56 -10.08
C LEU A 93 10.74 16.40 -11.29
N ARG A 94 9.58 17.07 -11.23
CA ARG A 94 9.02 17.87 -12.35
C ARG A 94 8.79 17.03 -13.63
N GLY A 95 8.66 15.71 -13.48
CA GLY A 95 8.34 14.76 -14.55
C GLY A 95 6.85 14.73 -14.90
N SER A 96 6.43 13.73 -15.67
CA SER A 96 5.03 13.58 -16.06
C SER A 96 4.17 13.14 -14.88
N PRO A 97 2.94 13.65 -14.72
CA PRO A 97 1.99 13.14 -13.72
C PRO A 97 1.55 11.70 -14.00
N GLU A 98 1.82 11.17 -15.19
CA GLU A 98 1.51 9.78 -15.55
C GLU A 98 2.55 8.78 -15.01
N ASP A 99 3.73 9.26 -14.63
CA ASP A 99 4.85 8.40 -14.20
C ASP A 99 4.74 7.95 -12.73
N LEU A 100 3.99 8.70 -11.92
CA LEU A 100 3.89 8.50 -10.48
C LEU A 100 2.44 8.50 -10.00
N GLN A 101 2.14 7.63 -9.04
CA GLN A 101 0.85 7.59 -8.35
C GLN A 101 1.05 7.78 -6.85
N VAL A 102 0.23 8.66 -6.25
CA VAL A 102 0.10 8.75 -4.80
C VAL A 102 -1.02 7.82 -4.34
N VAL A 103 -0.70 6.92 -3.40
CA VAL A 103 -1.67 6.01 -2.79
C VAL A 103 -1.86 6.41 -1.33
N ILE A 104 -3.11 6.65 -0.96
CA ILE A 104 -3.53 7.02 0.39
C ILE A 104 -4.41 5.90 0.94
N THR A 105 -4.00 5.31 2.05
CA THR A 105 -4.77 4.32 2.80
C THR A 105 -5.14 4.88 4.18
N GLN A 106 -5.86 4.10 4.98
CA GLN A 106 -6.19 4.48 6.35
C GLN A 106 -4.95 4.67 7.24
N ASP A 107 -3.86 3.97 6.93
CA ASP A 107 -2.67 3.87 7.77
C ASP A 107 -1.40 4.46 7.13
N ARG A 108 -1.39 4.72 5.83
CA ARG A 108 -0.17 5.10 5.09
C ARG A 108 -0.47 6.04 3.91
N ILE A 109 0.49 6.90 3.60
CA ILE A 109 0.60 7.61 2.33
C ILE A 109 1.92 7.20 1.71
N TYR A 110 1.91 6.77 0.45
CA TYR A 110 3.14 6.44 -0.28
C TYR A 110 3.01 6.82 -1.76
N VAL A 111 4.17 7.01 -2.40
CA VAL A 111 4.27 7.30 -3.84
C VAL A 111 4.86 6.08 -4.52
N GLU A 112 4.27 5.66 -5.63
CA GLU A 112 4.74 4.54 -6.44
C GLU A 112 4.94 4.93 -7.90
N LYS A 113 5.88 4.24 -8.57
CA LYS A 113 6.11 4.39 -10.02
C LYS A 113 5.00 3.68 -10.78
N VAL A 114 4.37 4.37 -11.71
CA VAL A 114 3.43 3.79 -12.66
C VAL A 114 4.27 3.03 -13.70
N ARG A 115 3.97 1.74 -13.90
CA ARG A 115 4.68 0.86 -14.82
C ARG A 115 4.01 0.82 -16.19
#